data_AF-A0A7R7EIV6-F1
#
_entry.id   AF-A0A7R7EIV6-F1
#
_cell.length_a   1.000
_cell.length_b   1.000
_cell.length_c   1.000
_cell.angle_alpha   90.00
_cell.angle_beta   90.00
_cell.angle_gamma   90.00
#
_symmetry.space_group_name_H-M   'P 1'
#
loop_
_entity.id
_entity.type
_entity.pdbx_description
1 polymer ?
#
loop_
_entity_poly.entity_id
_entity_poly.type
_entity_poly.pdbx_seq_one_letter_code
_entity_poly.pdbx_strand_id
1 'polypeptide(L)'
;MNYLVSKPYAYINRNDFSEEQWQEIKDGMKKKLEVNLYAKKYYHQSQMREIRLGLESGLNVSAYMDRFIHSKDMMIIRKGLEKGVDILPYSDSRFNYRQKEEILLGLLSRIDVSKYAKEYYNEWKMKEVRLGLEQEIDLSMYLDDYNHHQIHLLRIGLERGVDISILEEPNLKQAQMAEILIGLLNHIDVSSYANFEIPIEIMRERRAELEKIKYPNQEVEVIEIERKNNGKKRKNRGRTN
;
A
#
# COMPACT_ATOMS: atom_id res chain seq x y z
N MET A 1 -31.88 47.74 20.27
CA MET A 1 -31.94 46.44 19.57
C MET A 1 -30.76 45.60 20.03
N ASN A 2 -30.99 44.66 20.94
CA ASN A 2 -29.95 43.70 21.35
C ASN A 2 -29.83 42.64 20.24
N TYR A 3 -28.74 42.70 19.48
CA TYR A 3 -28.33 41.57 18.64
C TYR A 3 -27.96 40.43 19.57
N LEU A 4 -28.86 39.47 19.75
CA LEU A 4 -28.52 38.15 20.29
C LEU A 4 -27.55 37.53 19.28
N VAL A 5 -26.24 37.74 19.50
CA VAL A 5 -25.21 36.97 18.82
C VAL A 5 -25.39 35.53 19.30
N SER A 6 -26.16 34.77 18.52
CA SER A 6 -26.26 33.32 18.62
C SER A 6 -24.84 32.76 18.78
N LYS A 7 -24.52 32.19 19.95
CA LYS A 7 -23.25 31.48 20.11
C LYS A 7 -23.31 30.30 19.13
N PRO A 8 -22.44 30.20 18.12
CA PRO A 8 -22.57 29.24 17.00
C PRO A 8 -22.57 27.76 17.43
N TYR A 9 -22.35 27.48 18.71
CA TYR A 9 -22.24 26.14 19.28
C TYR A 9 -23.09 25.94 20.56
N ALA A 10 -24.08 26.80 20.83
CA ALA A 10 -24.87 26.77 22.07
C ALA A 10 -25.61 25.44 22.34
N TYR A 11 -25.80 24.62 21.30
CA TYR A 11 -26.47 23.31 21.37
C TYR A 11 -25.52 22.14 21.66
N ILE A 12 -24.20 22.34 21.66
CA ILE A 12 -23.24 21.25 21.89
C ILE A 12 -22.93 21.15 23.38
N ASN A 13 -23.44 20.10 24.03
CA ASN A 13 -23.16 19.85 25.45
C ASN A 13 -21.83 19.09 25.60
N ARG A 14 -20.87 19.61 26.38
CA ARG A 14 -19.58 18.94 26.66
C ARG A 14 -19.78 17.52 27.20
N ASN A 15 -20.75 17.31 28.09
CA ASN A 15 -20.91 16.06 28.84
C ASN A 15 -21.36 14.89 27.95
N ASP A 16 -21.75 15.20 26.71
CA ASP A 16 -22.19 14.23 25.71
C ASP A 16 -21.05 13.52 24.98
N PHE A 17 -19.80 13.97 25.18
CA PHE A 17 -18.64 13.55 24.40
C PHE A 17 -17.50 13.04 25.30
N SER A 18 -16.73 12.08 24.80
CA SER A 18 -15.44 11.71 25.39
C SER A 18 -14.46 12.89 25.36
N GLU A 19 -13.37 12.84 26.13
CA GLU A 19 -12.37 13.92 26.07
C GLU A 19 -11.74 14.02 24.67
N GLU A 20 -11.51 12.90 24.01
CA GLU A 20 -10.93 12.85 22.66
C GLU A 20 -11.91 13.42 21.62
N GLN A 21 -13.20 13.07 21.69
CA GLN A 21 -14.22 13.68 20.82
C GLN A 21 -14.32 15.19 21.09
N TRP A 22 -14.32 15.59 22.36
CA TRP A 22 -14.38 17.00 22.74
C TRP A 22 -13.15 17.78 22.28
N GLN A 23 -11.97 17.14 22.21
CA GLN A 23 -10.78 17.75 21.66
C GLN A 23 -10.94 18.11 20.17
N GLU A 24 -11.50 17.22 19.36
CA GLU A 24 -11.79 17.51 17.94
C GLU A 24 -12.83 18.63 17.78
N ILE A 25 -13.83 18.69 18.67
CA ILE A 25 -14.83 19.77 18.70
C ILE A 25 -14.15 21.10 19.03
N LYS A 26 -13.37 21.16 20.12
CA LYS A 26 -12.62 22.36 20.54
C LYS A 26 -11.73 22.88 19.42
N ASP A 27 -11.01 21.99 18.74
CA ASP A 27 -10.08 22.41 17.69
C ASP A 27 -10.78 22.93 16.44
N GLY A 28 -11.94 22.37 16.06
CA GLY A 28 -12.76 22.96 14.99
C GLY A 28 -13.39 24.30 15.38
N MET A 29 -13.83 24.46 16.65
CA MET A 29 -14.34 25.74 17.14
C MET A 29 -13.27 26.84 17.07
N LYS A 30 -12.02 26.54 17.48
CA LYS A 30 -10.88 27.48 17.37
C LYS A 30 -10.63 27.92 15.93
N LYS A 31 -10.82 27.01 14.98
CA LYS A 31 -10.66 27.27 13.54
C LYS A 31 -11.93 27.79 12.85
N LYS A 32 -13.00 28.04 13.63
CA LYS A 32 -14.31 28.56 13.13
C LYS A 32 -14.93 27.68 12.04
N LEU A 33 -14.79 26.36 12.16
CA LEU A 33 -15.37 25.39 11.23
C LEU A 33 -16.85 25.12 11.53
N GLU A 34 -17.55 24.47 10.61
CA GLU A 34 -18.94 23.98 10.81
C GLU A 34 -18.98 22.74 11.72
N VAL A 35 -18.77 22.95 13.03
CA VAL A 35 -18.62 21.89 14.02
C VAL A 35 -19.87 21.00 14.17
N ASN A 36 -21.07 21.52 13.89
CA ASN A 36 -22.33 20.75 13.83
C ASN A 36 -22.27 19.54 12.90
N LEU A 37 -21.47 19.60 11.83
CA LEU A 37 -21.40 18.51 10.86
C LEU A 37 -20.88 17.21 11.50
N TYR A 38 -19.94 17.33 12.44
CA TYR A 38 -19.25 16.18 13.03
C TYR A 38 -19.35 16.07 14.56
N ALA A 39 -19.82 17.09 15.28
CA ALA A 39 -20.09 17.02 16.72
C ALA A 39 -21.34 16.17 17.03
N LYS A 40 -21.26 14.87 16.74
CA LYS A 40 -22.34 13.90 16.90
C LYS A 40 -21.83 12.67 17.63
N LYS A 41 -22.54 12.25 18.67
CA LYS A 41 -22.14 11.15 19.57
C LYS A 41 -21.80 9.84 18.85
N TYR A 42 -22.43 9.60 17.70
CA TYR A 42 -22.26 8.36 16.94
C TYR A 42 -20.96 8.30 16.13
N TYR A 43 -20.23 9.42 15.95
CA TYR A 43 -18.91 9.37 15.33
C TYR A 43 -17.86 9.02 16.37
N HIS A 44 -16.96 8.11 16.04
CA HIS A 44 -15.74 7.94 16.80
C HIS A 44 -14.84 9.19 16.65
N GLN A 45 -13.98 9.48 17.64
CA GLN A 45 -13.05 10.61 17.55
C GLN A 45 -12.23 10.61 16.24
N SER A 46 -11.79 9.44 15.79
CA SER A 46 -11.02 9.33 14.55
C SER A 46 -11.82 9.71 13.30
N GLN A 47 -13.14 9.48 13.26
CA GLN A 47 -14.00 9.98 12.18
C GLN A 47 -14.16 11.50 12.28
N MET A 48 -14.40 12.02 13.49
CA MET A 48 -14.47 13.47 13.75
C MET A 48 -13.22 14.20 13.30
N ARG A 49 -12.05 13.61 13.56
CA ARG A 49 -10.74 14.09 13.12
C ARG A 49 -10.66 14.20 11.60
N GLU A 50 -11.02 13.17 10.85
CA GLU A 50 -10.94 13.21 9.39
C GLU A 50 -11.97 14.16 8.76
N ILE A 51 -13.15 14.32 9.35
CA ILE A 51 -14.12 15.34 8.92
C ILE A 51 -13.56 16.74 9.21
N ARG A 52 -13.05 16.98 10.42
CA ARG A 52 -12.42 18.26 10.79
C ARG A 52 -11.28 18.61 9.85
N LEU A 53 -10.35 17.68 9.61
CA LEU A 53 -9.22 17.92 8.71
C LEU A 53 -9.68 18.24 7.27
N GLY A 54 -10.76 17.62 6.77
CA GLY A 54 -11.30 17.97 5.46
C GLY A 54 -11.87 19.39 5.41
N LEU A 55 -12.63 19.79 6.44
CA LEU A 55 -13.15 21.16 6.56
C LEU A 55 -12.00 22.19 6.65
N GLU A 56 -10.93 21.87 7.37
CA GLU A 56 -9.73 22.72 7.44
C GLU A 56 -9.03 22.88 6.09
N SER A 57 -9.04 21.84 5.27
CA SER A 57 -8.52 21.85 3.89
C SER A 57 -9.51 22.44 2.88
N GLY A 58 -10.66 22.97 3.32
CA GLY A 58 -11.70 23.54 2.45
C GLY A 58 -12.44 22.51 1.59
N LEU A 59 -12.40 21.23 1.96
CA LEU A 59 -13.04 20.15 1.21
C LEU A 59 -14.55 20.07 1.49
N ASN A 60 -15.30 19.64 0.48
CA ASN A 60 -16.66 19.18 0.69
C ASN A 60 -16.66 17.80 1.37
N VAL A 61 -16.83 17.81 2.70
CA VAL A 61 -16.84 16.58 3.52
C VAL A 61 -18.08 15.72 3.32
N SER A 62 -19.14 16.21 2.64
CA SER A 62 -20.36 15.43 2.39
C SER A 62 -20.08 14.13 1.63
N ALA A 63 -18.99 14.08 0.87
CA ALA A 63 -18.57 12.91 0.10
C ALA A 63 -18.15 11.72 0.96
N TYR A 64 -17.77 11.94 2.24
CA TYR A 64 -17.25 10.87 3.09
C TYR A 64 -17.66 10.96 4.57
N MET A 65 -18.42 11.96 5.00
CA MET A 65 -18.87 12.11 6.39
C MET A 65 -20.01 11.15 6.79
N ASP A 66 -19.99 9.89 6.37
CA ASP A 66 -20.97 8.88 6.79
C ASP A 66 -20.48 8.14 8.05
N ARG A 67 -21.37 7.95 9.03
CA ARG A 67 -21.07 7.22 10.28
C ARG A 67 -20.67 5.76 10.04
N PHE A 68 -21.08 5.17 8.92
CA PHE A 68 -20.77 3.80 8.55
C PHE A 68 -19.44 3.65 7.79
N ILE A 69 -18.83 4.77 7.36
CA ILE A 69 -17.50 4.76 6.75
C ILE A 69 -16.44 4.74 7.85
N HIS A 70 -15.51 3.78 7.79
CA HIS A 70 -14.42 3.69 8.77
C HIS A 70 -13.43 4.86 8.59
N SER A 71 -12.84 5.35 9.68
CA SER A 71 -11.95 6.53 9.63
C SER A 71 -10.73 6.38 8.72
N LYS A 72 -10.25 5.15 8.50
CA LYS A 72 -9.19 4.88 7.51
C LYS A 72 -9.65 5.15 6.06
N ASP A 73 -10.87 4.80 5.71
CA ASP A 73 -11.44 5.11 4.40
C ASP A 73 -11.66 6.63 4.27
N MET A 74 -12.19 7.28 5.32
CA MET A 74 -12.30 8.74 5.36
C MET A 74 -10.95 9.43 5.13
N MET A 75 -9.89 8.92 5.77
CA MET A 75 -8.53 9.43 5.58
C MET A 75 -8.06 9.29 4.13
N ILE A 76 -8.32 8.14 3.48
CA ILE A 76 -7.93 7.90 2.09
C ILE A 76 -8.69 8.84 1.15
N ILE A 77 -10.01 8.95 1.33
CA ILE A 77 -10.86 9.86 0.54
C ILE A 77 -10.39 11.31 0.71
N ARG A 78 -10.22 11.76 1.96
CA ARG A 78 -9.72 13.10 2.28
C ARG A 78 -8.38 13.38 1.60
N LYS A 79 -7.40 12.47 1.72
CA LYS A 79 -6.07 12.65 1.09
C LYS A 79 -6.15 12.72 -0.43
N GLY A 80 -7.04 11.93 -1.05
CA GLY A 80 -7.27 12.01 -2.50
C GLY A 80 -7.82 13.37 -2.91
N LEU A 81 -8.88 13.82 -2.22
CA LEU A 81 -9.50 15.12 -2.46
C LEU A 81 -8.53 16.30 -2.21
N GLU A 82 -7.71 16.25 -1.15
CA GLU A 82 -6.66 17.25 -0.86
C GLU A 82 -5.61 17.37 -1.98
N LYS A 83 -5.41 16.30 -2.74
CA LYS A 83 -4.47 16.24 -3.87
C LYS A 83 -5.15 16.42 -5.22
N GLY A 84 -6.46 16.65 -5.25
CA GLY A 84 -7.24 16.79 -6.47
C GLY A 84 -7.35 15.52 -7.30
N VAL A 85 -7.19 14.33 -6.68
CA VAL A 85 -7.40 13.04 -7.33
C VAL A 85 -8.74 12.44 -6.94
N ASP A 86 -9.47 11.91 -7.92
CA ASP A 86 -10.77 11.31 -7.69
C ASP A 86 -10.64 9.83 -7.29
N ILE A 87 -10.71 9.58 -5.99
CA ILE A 87 -10.69 8.23 -5.39
C ILE A 87 -12.11 7.71 -5.11
N LEU A 88 -13.16 8.54 -5.30
CA LEU A 88 -14.54 8.16 -5.01
C LEU A 88 -15.01 6.91 -5.78
N PRO A 89 -14.63 6.69 -7.06
CA PRO A 89 -14.97 5.46 -7.79
C PRO A 89 -14.48 4.17 -7.11
N TYR A 90 -13.43 4.26 -6.27
CA TYR A 90 -12.81 3.13 -5.58
C TYR A 90 -13.12 3.11 -4.08
N SER A 91 -14.02 3.98 -3.62
CA SER A 91 -14.36 4.11 -2.20
C SER A 91 -15.35 3.05 -1.70
N ASP A 92 -15.85 2.22 -2.61
CA ASP A 92 -16.69 1.04 -2.37
C ASP A 92 -16.09 0.09 -1.29
N SER A 93 -16.95 -0.63 -0.58
CA SER A 93 -16.58 -1.63 0.42
C SER A 93 -15.90 -2.89 -0.15
N ARG A 94 -15.97 -3.10 -1.47
CA ARG A 94 -15.28 -4.21 -2.17
C ARG A 94 -13.75 -4.14 -2.08
N PHE A 95 -13.19 -2.94 -1.86
CA PHE A 95 -11.78 -2.76 -1.56
C PHE A 95 -11.57 -2.57 -0.05
N ASN A 96 -10.62 -3.29 0.53
CA ASN A 96 -10.14 -3.00 1.87
C ASN A 96 -9.24 -1.74 1.87
N TYR A 97 -9.03 -1.15 3.05
CA TYR A 97 -8.30 0.11 3.17
C TYR A 97 -6.85 0.05 2.62
N ARG A 98 -6.19 -1.11 2.64
CA ARG A 98 -4.83 -1.26 2.07
C ARG A 98 -4.86 -1.28 0.54
N GLN A 99 -5.87 -1.94 -0.05
CA GLN A 99 -6.07 -1.88 -1.50
C GLN A 99 -6.36 -0.43 -1.93
N LYS A 100 -7.24 0.28 -1.21
CA LYS A 100 -7.51 1.70 -1.47
C LYS A 100 -6.30 2.60 -1.28
N GLU A 101 -5.39 2.27 -0.36
CA GLU A 101 -4.12 2.97 -0.20
C GLU A 101 -3.23 2.80 -1.45
N GLU A 102 -3.11 1.59 -2.00
CA GLU A 102 -2.37 1.38 -3.25
C GLU A 102 -3.05 2.05 -4.46
N ILE A 103 -4.39 2.09 -4.53
CA ILE A 103 -5.11 2.84 -5.57
C ILE A 103 -4.82 4.33 -5.45
N LEU A 104 -4.92 4.90 -4.24
CA LEU A 104 -4.60 6.30 -4.00
C LEU A 104 -3.17 6.63 -4.43
N LEU A 105 -2.20 5.79 -4.07
CA LEU A 105 -0.81 5.99 -4.48
C LEU A 105 -0.67 5.99 -6.01
N GLY A 106 -1.32 5.06 -6.73
CA GLY A 106 -1.29 5.06 -8.19
C GLY A 106 -1.93 6.29 -8.83
N LEU A 107 -3.07 6.75 -8.30
CA LEU A 107 -3.70 8.00 -8.75
C LEU A 107 -2.77 9.22 -8.53
N LEU A 108 -2.08 9.27 -7.39
CA LEU A 108 -1.11 10.33 -7.10
C LEU A 108 0.11 10.29 -8.03
N SER A 109 0.56 9.09 -8.40
CA SER A 109 1.62 8.86 -9.38
C SER A 109 1.16 9.03 -10.84
N ARG A 110 -0.13 9.36 -11.08
CA ARG A 110 -0.75 9.54 -12.40
C ARG A 110 -0.63 8.32 -13.33
N ILE A 111 -0.60 7.13 -12.75
CA ILE A 111 -0.61 5.87 -13.51
C ILE A 111 -2.04 5.34 -13.65
N ASP A 112 -2.26 4.50 -14.66
CA ASP A 112 -3.57 3.90 -14.92
C ASP A 112 -3.89 2.82 -13.87
N VAL A 113 -4.63 3.22 -12.84
CA VAL A 113 -5.04 2.31 -11.76
C VAL A 113 -6.02 1.21 -12.23
N SER A 114 -6.69 1.38 -13.37
CA SER A 114 -7.63 0.37 -13.88
C SER A 114 -6.94 -0.96 -14.23
N LYS A 115 -5.62 -0.91 -14.50
CA LYS A 115 -4.80 -2.10 -14.77
C LYS A 115 -4.67 -3.04 -13.57
N TYR A 116 -4.77 -2.53 -12.34
CA TYR A 116 -4.51 -3.34 -11.14
C TYR A 116 -5.53 -3.18 -10.01
N ALA A 117 -6.43 -2.19 -10.08
CA ALA A 117 -7.49 -1.97 -9.11
C ALA A 117 -8.62 -3.01 -9.26
N LYS A 118 -8.33 -4.26 -8.89
CA LYS A 118 -9.29 -5.37 -8.89
C LYS A 118 -9.54 -5.86 -7.46
N GLU A 119 -10.81 -6.01 -7.08
CA GLU A 119 -11.22 -6.36 -5.71
C GLU A 119 -10.65 -7.71 -5.22
N TYR A 120 -10.44 -8.65 -6.15
CA TYR A 120 -9.87 -9.98 -5.87
C TYR A 120 -8.34 -10.01 -5.83
N TYR A 121 -7.65 -8.92 -6.17
CA TYR A 121 -6.21 -8.80 -5.98
C TYR A 121 -5.91 -8.27 -4.58
N ASN A 122 -5.06 -8.99 -3.82
CA ASN A 122 -4.61 -8.48 -2.53
C ASN A 122 -3.74 -7.22 -2.67
N GLU A 123 -3.54 -6.50 -1.57
CA GLU A 123 -2.79 -5.25 -1.54
C GLU A 123 -1.33 -5.43 -2.00
N TRP A 124 -0.73 -6.59 -1.74
CA TRP A 124 0.66 -6.87 -2.12
C TRP A 124 0.79 -7.01 -3.63
N LYS A 125 -0.14 -7.71 -4.29
CA LYS A 125 -0.19 -7.80 -5.75
C LYS A 125 -0.39 -6.40 -6.35
N MET A 126 -1.37 -5.64 -5.84
CA MET A 126 -1.63 -4.26 -6.31
C MET A 126 -0.39 -3.37 -6.17
N LYS A 127 0.33 -3.48 -5.05
CA LYS A 127 1.58 -2.76 -4.81
C LYS A 127 2.65 -3.08 -5.83
N GLU A 128 2.90 -4.35 -6.15
CA GLU A 128 3.93 -4.72 -7.13
C GLU A 128 3.58 -4.19 -8.53
N VAL A 129 2.32 -4.26 -8.94
CA VAL A 129 1.91 -3.70 -10.24
C VAL A 129 2.03 -2.18 -10.25
N ARG A 130 1.62 -1.50 -9.17
CA ARG A 130 1.80 -0.06 -9.02
C ARG A 130 3.27 0.33 -9.18
N LEU A 131 4.17 -0.36 -8.49
CA LEU A 131 5.62 -0.10 -8.58
C LEU A 131 6.17 -0.34 -9.99
N GLY A 132 5.71 -1.39 -10.68
CA GLY A 132 6.07 -1.64 -12.07
C GLY A 132 5.61 -0.51 -13.00
N LEU A 133 4.34 -0.11 -12.90
CA LEU A 133 3.78 0.97 -13.72
C LEU A 133 4.47 2.32 -13.47
N GLU A 134 4.92 2.60 -12.25
CA GLU A 134 5.73 3.78 -11.91
C GLU A 134 7.11 3.79 -12.59
N GLN A 135 7.59 2.61 -13.03
CA GLN A 135 8.82 2.42 -13.81
C GLN A 135 8.54 2.11 -15.29
N GLU A 136 7.32 2.40 -15.77
CA GLU A 136 6.88 2.10 -17.16
C GLU A 136 6.90 0.60 -17.51
N ILE A 137 6.84 -0.28 -16.51
CA ILE A 137 6.78 -1.73 -16.66
C ILE A 137 5.34 -2.21 -16.47
N ASP A 138 4.75 -2.74 -17.53
CA ASP A 138 3.39 -3.29 -17.50
C ASP A 138 3.41 -4.79 -17.19
N LEU A 139 2.89 -5.15 -16.01
CA LEU A 139 2.79 -6.54 -15.54
C LEU A 139 1.38 -7.13 -15.71
N SER A 140 0.47 -6.43 -16.40
CA SER A 140 -0.95 -6.80 -16.50
C SER A 140 -1.18 -8.22 -17.02
N MET A 141 -0.33 -8.70 -17.93
CA MET A 141 -0.42 -10.05 -18.50
C MET A 141 -0.13 -11.18 -17.49
N TYR A 142 0.54 -10.90 -16.38
CA TYR A 142 0.92 -11.91 -15.39
C TYR A 142 -0.07 -11.99 -14.21
N LEU A 143 -1.01 -11.05 -14.10
CA LEU A 143 -1.75 -10.85 -12.84
C LEU A 143 -2.74 -11.95 -12.50
N ASP A 144 -3.19 -12.71 -13.50
CA ASP A 144 -4.15 -13.78 -13.29
C ASP A 144 -3.47 -15.11 -12.92
N ASP A 145 -2.29 -15.38 -13.49
CA ASP A 145 -1.57 -16.65 -13.29
C ASP A 145 -0.56 -16.63 -12.14
N TYR A 146 -0.02 -15.46 -11.80
CA TYR A 146 1.07 -15.34 -10.84
C TYR A 146 0.63 -14.73 -9.52
N ASN A 147 1.15 -15.26 -8.40
CA ASN A 147 0.93 -14.64 -7.09
C ASN A 147 1.83 -13.40 -6.89
N HIS A 148 1.55 -12.60 -5.86
CA HIS A 148 2.28 -11.35 -5.60
C HIS A 148 3.81 -11.51 -5.45
N HIS A 149 4.30 -12.64 -4.93
CA HIS A 149 5.74 -12.88 -4.86
C HIS A 149 6.35 -13.19 -6.21
N GLN A 150 5.62 -13.86 -7.10
CA GLN A 150 6.11 -14.11 -8.45
C GLN A 150 6.08 -12.82 -9.27
N ILE A 151 5.01 -12.02 -9.18
CA ILE A 151 4.95 -10.68 -9.78
C ILE A 151 6.12 -9.80 -9.30
N HIS A 152 6.46 -9.87 -8.01
CA HIS A 152 7.63 -9.19 -7.45
C HIS A 152 8.95 -9.60 -8.14
N LEU A 153 9.15 -10.90 -8.38
CA LEU A 153 10.35 -11.40 -9.07
C LEU A 153 10.39 -10.95 -10.53
N LEU A 154 9.26 -11.04 -11.25
CA LEU A 154 9.16 -10.58 -12.64
C LEU A 154 9.45 -9.08 -12.73
N ARG A 155 8.86 -8.28 -11.83
CA ARG A 155 9.13 -6.83 -11.73
C ARG A 155 10.62 -6.55 -11.55
N ILE A 156 11.28 -7.20 -10.59
CA ILE A 156 12.71 -6.98 -10.35
C ILE A 156 13.55 -7.37 -11.56
N GLY A 157 13.24 -8.48 -12.22
CA GLY A 157 13.95 -8.88 -13.45
C GLY A 157 13.86 -7.80 -14.53
N LEU A 158 12.64 -7.34 -14.82
CA LEU A 158 12.40 -6.29 -15.82
C LEU A 158 13.03 -4.95 -15.43
N GLU A 159 12.92 -4.51 -14.17
CA GLU A 159 13.56 -3.28 -13.66
C GLU A 159 15.08 -3.30 -13.82
N ARG A 160 15.69 -4.49 -13.80
CA ARG A 160 17.14 -4.68 -13.95
C ARG A 160 17.55 -4.97 -15.40
N GLY A 161 16.61 -4.93 -16.35
CA GLY A 161 16.87 -5.21 -17.76
C GLY A 161 17.25 -6.67 -18.04
N VAL A 162 16.84 -7.59 -17.18
CA VAL A 162 17.05 -9.03 -17.36
C VAL A 162 15.93 -9.60 -18.25
N ASP A 163 16.31 -10.46 -19.19
CA ASP A 163 15.33 -11.27 -19.92
C ASP A 163 14.69 -12.29 -18.96
N ILE A 164 13.40 -12.08 -18.68
CA ILE A 164 12.61 -12.90 -17.76
C ILE A 164 11.93 -14.09 -18.45
N SER A 165 12.12 -14.32 -19.76
CA SER A 165 11.41 -15.37 -20.51
C SER A 165 11.52 -16.75 -19.84
N ILE A 166 12.68 -17.06 -19.24
CA ILE A 166 12.88 -18.33 -18.53
C ILE A 166 12.06 -18.45 -17.24
N LEU A 167 11.68 -17.33 -16.62
CA LEU A 167 10.83 -17.29 -15.42
C LEU A 167 9.35 -17.48 -15.77
N GLU A 168 8.99 -17.37 -17.05
CA GLU A 168 7.61 -17.55 -17.54
C GLU A 168 7.21 -19.02 -17.67
N GLU A 169 8.14 -19.97 -17.46
CA GLU A 169 7.85 -21.40 -17.48
C GLU A 169 6.76 -21.75 -16.46
N PRO A 170 5.57 -22.24 -16.88
CA PRO A 170 4.38 -22.35 -16.03
C PRO A 170 4.56 -23.21 -14.77
N ASN A 171 5.46 -24.20 -14.83
CA ASN A 171 5.70 -25.14 -13.74
C ASN A 171 6.75 -24.67 -12.73
N LEU A 172 7.42 -23.53 -12.98
CA LEU A 172 8.39 -23.00 -12.03
C LEU A 172 7.74 -22.54 -10.74
N LYS A 173 8.21 -23.10 -9.62
CA LYS A 173 7.82 -22.64 -8.29
C LYS A 173 8.50 -21.30 -7.99
N GLN A 174 7.87 -20.48 -7.16
CA GLN A 174 8.41 -19.19 -6.71
C GLN A 174 9.88 -19.27 -6.23
N ALA A 175 10.26 -20.33 -5.50
CA ALA A 175 11.63 -20.49 -5.02
C ALA A 175 12.63 -20.73 -6.17
N GLN A 176 12.23 -21.50 -7.18
CA GLN A 176 13.04 -21.74 -8.38
C GLN A 176 13.16 -20.47 -9.22
N MET A 177 12.06 -19.72 -9.40
CA MET A 177 12.09 -18.41 -10.06
C MET A 177 13.08 -17.46 -9.38
N ALA A 178 13.09 -17.41 -8.04
CA ALA A 178 14.02 -16.56 -7.30
C ALA A 178 15.48 -16.97 -7.54
N GLU A 179 15.77 -18.28 -7.52
CA GLU A 179 17.12 -18.80 -7.75
C GLU A 179 17.65 -18.51 -9.16
N ILE A 180 16.78 -18.69 -10.15
CA ILE A 180 17.09 -18.38 -11.54
C ILE A 180 17.34 -16.86 -11.68
N LEU A 181 16.46 -16.02 -11.11
CA LEU A 181 16.63 -14.57 -11.15
C LEU A 181 17.94 -14.12 -10.47
N ILE A 182 18.33 -14.69 -9.33
CA ILE A 182 19.63 -14.37 -8.70
C ILE A 182 20.79 -14.67 -9.65
N GLY A 183 20.78 -15.84 -10.30
CA GLY A 183 21.79 -16.19 -11.30
C GLY A 183 21.84 -15.19 -12.46
N LEU A 184 20.68 -14.84 -13.02
CA LEU A 184 20.58 -13.87 -14.12
C LEU A 184 21.10 -12.48 -13.70
N LEU A 185 20.75 -12.00 -12.51
CA LEU A 185 21.23 -10.73 -11.97
C LEU A 185 22.74 -10.70 -11.75
N ASN A 186 23.33 -11.86 -11.44
CA ASN A 186 24.79 -12.05 -11.32
C ASN A 186 25.46 -12.36 -12.65
N HIS A 187 24.72 -12.28 -13.77
CA HIS A 187 25.16 -12.58 -15.12
C HIS A 187 25.68 -14.03 -15.28
N ILE A 188 25.11 -14.98 -14.53
CA ILE A 188 25.41 -16.41 -14.64
C ILE A 188 24.54 -17.02 -15.73
N ASP A 189 25.13 -17.92 -16.52
CA ASP A 189 24.36 -18.75 -17.45
C ASP A 189 23.53 -19.77 -16.67
N VAL A 190 22.24 -19.51 -16.61
CA VAL A 190 21.28 -20.32 -15.85
C VAL A 190 20.81 -21.56 -16.61
N SER A 191 21.13 -21.71 -17.91
CA SER A 191 20.60 -22.77 -18.78
C SER A 191 20.86 -24.18 -18.26
N SER A 192 21.96 -24.37 -17.52
CA SER A 192 22.34 -25.65 -16.93
C SER A 192 21.50 -26.09 -15.73
N TYR A 193 20.76 -25.18 -15.10
CA TYR A 193 19.97 -25.50 -13.90
C TYR A 193 18.56 -24.93 -13.90
N ALA A 194 18.21 -24.01 -14.80
CA ALA A 194 16.89 -23.39 -14.88
C ALA A 194 15.84 -24.32 -15.51
N ASN A 195 15.47 -25.36 -14.77
CA ASN A 195 14.47 -26.35 -15.16
C ASN A 195 13.57 -26.67 -13.96
N PHE A 196 12.24 -26.65 -14.15
CA PHE A 196 11.27 -26.88 -13.08
C PHE A 196 11.37 -28.29 -12.45
N GLU A 197 11.92 -29.27 -13.18
CA GLU A 197 12.15 -30.64 -12.71
C GLU A 197 13.34 -30.73 -11.73
N ILE A 198 14.22 -29.72 -11.71
CA ILE A 198 15.39 -29.70 -10.84
C ILE A 198 15.00 -29.14 -9.46
N PRO A 199 15.22 -29.90 -8.36
CA PRO A 199 15.03 -29.40 -7.00
C PRO A 199 15.83 -28.12 -6.72
N ILE A 200 15.25 -27.24 -5.90
CA ILE A 200 15.83 -25.92 -5.58
C ILE A 200 17.23 -26.03 -4.93
N GLU A 201 17.48 -27.08 -4.17
CA GLU A 201 18.77 -27.35 -3.54
C GLU A 201 19.85 -27.56 -4.60
N ILE A 202 19.55 -28.35 -5.64
CA ILE A 202 20.48 -28.61 -6.75
C ILE A 202 20.69 -27.34 -7.57
N MET A 203 19.64 -26.55 -7.83
CA MET A 203 19.77 -25.26 -8.52
C MET A 203 20.72 -24.31 -7.77
N ARG A 204 20.61 -24.24 -6.45
CA ARG A 204 21.48 -23.43 -5.58
C ARG A 204 22.93 -23.84 -5.65
N GLU A 205 23.19 -25.14 -5.56
CA GLU A 205 24.54 -25.70 -5.66
C GLU A 205 25.15 -25.35 -7.02
N ARG A 206 24.41 -25.58 -8.10
CA ARG A 206 24.86 -25.26 -9.47
C ARG A 206 25.14 -23.77 -9.66
N ARG A 207 24.23 -22.88 -9.24
CA ARG A 207 24.48 -21.44 -9.30
C ARG A 207 25.75 -21.07 -8.53
N ALA A 208 25.90 -21.56 -7.30
CA ALA A 208 27.07 -21.25 -6.46
C ALA A 208 28.39 -21.76 -7.05
N GLU A 209 28.38 -22.94 -7.69
CA GLU A 209 29.53 -23.46 -8.45
C GLU A 209 29.91 -22.51 -9.60
N LEU A 210 28.92 -22.10 -10.42
CA LEU A 210 29.13 -21.21 -11.56
C LEU A 210 29.60 -19.82 -11.13
N GLU A 211 29.07 -19.29 -10.03
CA GLU A 211 29.48 -18.00 -9.47
C GLU A 211 30.94 -18.03 -9.01
N LYS A 212 31.38 -19.09 -8.32
CA LYS A 212 32.78 -19.26 -7.91
C LYS A 212 33.73 -19.33 -9.11
N ILE A 213 33.30 -19.98 -10.20
CA ILE A 213 34.09 -20.04 -11.44
C ILE A 213 34.22 -18.66 -12.06
N LYS A 214 33.12 -17.89 -12.10
CA LYS A 214 33.09 -16.56 -12.73
C LYS A 214 33.79 -15.49 -11.90
N TYR A 215 33.66 -15.54 -10.58
CA TYR A 215 34.18 -14.55 -9.63
C TYR A 215 35.05 -15.21 -8.55
N PRO A 216 36.22 -15.76 -8.90
CA PRO A 216 37.01 -16.61 -8.00
C PRO A 216 37.60 -15.88 -6.77
N ASN A 217 37.66 -14.55 -6.80
CA ASN A 217 38.32 -13.72 -5.77
C ASN A 217 37.39 -12.66 -5.15
N GLN A 218 36.07 -12.77 -5.32
CA GLN A 218 35.10 -11.88 -4.69
C GLN A 218 34.23 -12.68 -3.72
N GLU A 219 34.02 -12.15 -2.52
CA GLU A 219 32.85 -12.54 -1.74
C GLU A 219 31.64 -12.10 -2.56
N VAL A 220 30.89 -13.07 -3.09
CA VAL A 220 29.71 -12.80 -3.89
C VAL A 220 28.73 -12.04 -3.01
N GLU A 221 28.44 -10.79 -3.39
CA GLU A 221 27.40 -10.01 -2.74
C GLU A 221 26.08 -10.75 -2.97
N VAL A 222 25.57 -11.38 -1.91
CA VAL A 222 24.26 -12.02 -1.97
C VAL A 222 23.27 -10.91 -2.24
N ILE A 223 22.77 -10.84 -3.47
CA ILE A 223 21.63 -10.00 -3.80
C ILE A 223 20.46 -10.61 -3.02
N GLU A 224 20.27 -10.14 -1.79
CA GLU A 224 19.04 -10.37 -1.06
C GLU A 224 17.96 -9.67 -1.88
N ILE A 225 17.16 -10.46 -2.61
CA ILE A 225 15.87 -10.04 -3.11
C ILE A 225 15.02 -9.80 -1.85
N GLU A 226 15.19 -8.61 -1.27
CA GLU A 226 14.72 -8.28 0.07
C GLU A 226 13.23 -8.59 0.20
N ARG A 227 12.88 -9.46 1.15
CA ARG A 227 11.53 -9.47 1.74
C ARG A 227 11.37 -8.21 2.59
N LYS A 228 11.24 -7.02 1.99
CA LYS A 228 10.78 -5.83 2.70
C LYS A 228 9.27 -5.92 2.99
N ASN A 229 8.93 -6.86 3.87
CA ASN A 229 7.69 -6.82 4.63
C ASN A 229 7.89 -5.93 5.85
N ASN A 230 7.10 -4.86 5.92
CA ASN A 230 7.01 -3.96 7.07
C ASN A 230 6.66 -4.70 8.37
N GLY A 231 7.67 -5.12 9.11
CA GLY A 231 7.56 -5.51 10.52
C GLY A 231 7.89 -4.31 11.40
N LYS A 232 6.86 -3.60 11.88
CA LYS A 232 6.97 -2.69 13.03
C LYS A 232 7.84 -3.37 14.09
N LYS A 233 8.95 -2.74 14.49
CA LYS A 233 9.63 -3.04 15.76
C LYS A 233 8.60 -2.89 16.87
N ARG A 234 7.97 -4.01 17.28
CA ARG A 234 7.37 -4.15 18.60
C ARG A 234 8.53 -3.99 19.58
N LYS A 235 8.68 -2.79 20.15
CA LYS A 235 9.45 -2.62 21.38
C LYS A 235 8.74 -3.42 22.47
N ASN A 236 9.11 -4.68 22.63
CA ASN A 236 9.07 -5.33 23.92
C ASN A 236 10.03 -4.55 24.82
N ARG A 237 9.51 -3.70 25.71
CA ARG A 237 10.19 -3.45 26.98
C ARG A 237 9.49 -4.32 28.00
N GLY A 238 10.22 -5.34 28.41
CA GLY A 238 9.80 -6.29 29.42
C GLY A 238 9.57 -5.59 30.75
N ARG A 239 8.62 -6.16 31.49
CA ARG A 239 8.65 -6.20 32.94
C ARG A 239 9.95 -6.87 33.38
N THR A 240 10.65 -6.20 34.28
CA THR A 240 11.50 -6.83 35.28
C THR A 240 11.31 -6.03 36.57
N ASN A 241 10.76 -6.72 37.57
CA ASN A 241 10.65 -6.44 39.00
C ASN A 241 10.54 -4.98 39.47
#